data_AF-A0A973W800-F1
#
_entry.id   AF-A0A973W800-F1
#
_cell.length_a   1.000
_cell.length_b   1.000
_cell.length_c   1.000
_cell.angle_alpha   90.00
_cell.angle_beta   90.00
_cell.angle_gamma   90.00
#
_symmetry.space_group_name_H-M   'P 1'
#
loop_
_entity.id
_entity.type
_entity.pdbx_description
1 polymer ?
#
loop_
_entity_poly.entity_id
_entity_poly.type
_entity_poly.pdbx_seq_one_letter_code
_entity_poly.pdbx_strand_id
1 'polypeptide(L)'
;MLRRLLTLGLTTQAFYDNKRADFQKLYAQLDERKEASEGGPKYHYVVLSQLGRTFTQLVFQGYHDRYFTLRDVAGLLNMKVTTVQVMEKAAFGLAG
;
A
#
# COMPACT_ATOMS: atom_id res chain seq x y z
N MET A 1 -15.22 21.27 5.18
CA MET A 1 -16.66 21.60 5.33
C MET A 1 -16.95 22.65 6.41
N LEU A 2 -16.31 22.65 7.59
CA LEU A 2 -16.60 23.60 8.69
C LEU A 2 -16.47 25.10 8.36
N ARG A 3 -15.50 25.50 7.54
CA ARG A 3 -15.32 26.93 7.17
C ARG A 3 -16.54 27.50 6.45
N ARG A 4 -17.30 26.67 5.72
CA ARG A 4 -18.50 27.07 4.95
C ARG A 4 -19.72 27.24 5.87
N LEU A 5 -19.79 26.52 6.99
CA LEU A 5 -20.81 26.67 8.03
C LEU A 5 -20.59 27.91 8.89
N LEU A 6 -19.31 28.31 9.08
CA LEU A 6 -18.96 29.59 9.70
C LEU A 6 -19.40 30.76 8.82
N THR A 7 -19.15 30.70 7.51
CA THR A 7 -19.56 31.77 6.56
C THR A 7 -21.08 31.91 6.46
N LEU A 8 -21.82 30.82 6.72
CA LEU A 8 -23.30 30.81 6.72
C LEU A 8 -23.91 31.23 8.08
N GLY A 9 -23.10 31.60 9.08
CA GLY A 9 -23.59 32.08 10.39
C GLY A 9 -24.19 31.01 11.29
N LEU A 10 -24.12 29.74 10.90
CA LEU A 10 -24.68 28.60 11.64
C LEU A 10 -23.75 28.07 12.74
N THR A 11 -22.53 28.63 12.85
CA THR A 11 -21.54 28.26 13.85
C THR A 11 -20.74 29.50 14.28
N THR A 12 -20.41 29.61 15.57
CA THR A 12 -19.62 30.71 16.12
C THR A 12 -18.12 30.48 15.91
N GLN A 13 -17.35 31.56 15.78
CA GLN A 13 -15.90 31.55 15.59
C GLN A 13 -15.18 30.70 16.66
N ALA A 14 -15.61 30.82 17.93
CA ALA A 14 -15.06 30.05 19.04
C ALA A 14 -15.27 28.52 18.90
N PHE A 15 -16.37 28.08 18.29
CA PHE A 15 -16.62 26.66 18.03
C PHE A 15 -15.73 26.13 16.89
N TYR A 16 -15.51 26.95 15.85
CA TYR A 16 -14.62 26.61 14.76
C TYR A 16 -13.16 26.47 15.22
N ASP A 17 -12.68 27.40 16.04
CA ASP A 17 -11.28 27.41 16.49
C ASP A 17 -10.97 26.23 17.42
N ASN A 18 -11.88 25.88 18.34
CA ASN A 18 -11.75 24.68 19.16
C ASN A 18 -11.72 23.40 18.32
N LYS A 19 -12.66 23.25 17.38
CA LYS A 19 -12.68 22.06 16.50
C LYS A 19 -11.47 21.98 15.58
N ARG A 20 -10.94 23.12 15.12
CA ARG A 20 -9.75 23.17 14.29
C ARG A 20 -8.52 22.62 15.02
N ALA A 21 -8.36 22.96 16.29
CA ALA A 21 -7.28 22.42 17.12
C ALA A 21 -7.40 20.89 17.30
N ASP A 22 -8.61 20.39 17.51
CA ASP A 22 -8.87 18.94 17.61
C ASP A 22 -8.54 18.20 16.31
N PHE A 23 -8.96 18.76 15.17
CA PHE A 23 -8.66 18.16 13.87
C PHE A 23 -7.16 18.18 13.56
N GLN A 24 -6.45 19.26 13.88
CA GLN A 24 -5.00 19.32 13.68
C GLN A 24 -4.27 18.23 14.47
N LYS A 25 -4.66 17.98 15.73
CA LYS A 25 -4.12 16.88 16.52
C LYS A 25 -4.43 15.52 15.90
N LEU A 26 -5.66 15.34 15.41
CA LEU A 26 -6.07 14.10 14.76
C LEU A 26 -5.29 13.83 13.47
N TYR A 27 -5.07 14.86 12.64
CA TYR A 27 -4.29 14.74 11.41
C TYR A 27 -2.81 14.50 11.70
N ALA A 28 -2.23 15.16 12.70
CA ALA A 28 -0.84 14.93 13.12
C ALA A 28 -0.63 13.46 13.58
N GLN A 29 -1.56 12.92 14.37
CA GLN A 29 -1.51 11.51 14.79
C GLN A 29 -1.70 10.52 13.64
N LEU A 30 -2.48 10.89 12.62
CA LEU A 30 -2.64 10.08 11.41
C LEU A 30 -1.41 10.14 10.51
N ASP A 31 -0.71 11.26 10.45
CA ASP A 31 0.54 11.40 9.70
C ASP A 31 1.71 10.67 10.39
N GLU A 32 1.76 10.64 11.73
CA GLU A 32 2.75 9.83 12.47
C GLU A 32 2.54 8.32 12.32
N ARG A 33 1.30 7.86 12.10
CA ARG A 33 0.96 6.44 11.88
C ARG A 33 1.01 5.99 10.42
N LYS A 34 1.14 6.92 9.48
CA LYS A 34 1.45 6.57 8.10
C LYS A 34 2.92 6.20 8.07
N GLU A 35 3.22 4.91 8.12
CA GLU A 35 4.40 4.43 7.40
C GLU A 35 4.37 5.05 6.00
N ALA A 36 5.53 5.45 5.47
CA ALA A 36 5.72 6.14 4.20
C ALA A 36 5.07 5.37 3.02
N SER A 37 3.75 5.43 2.94
CA SER A 37 2.94 4.85 1.90
C SER A 37 2.70 5.98 0.93
N GLU A 38 3.57 6.05 -0.08
CA GLU A 38 3.26 6.74 -1.33
C GLU A 38 1.87 6.25 -1.76
N GLY A 39 0.90 7.16 -1.83
CA GLY A 39 -0.51 6.80 -2.00
C GLY A 39 -0.74 5.83 -3.16
N GLY A 40 -1.52 4.79 -2.90
CA GLY A 40 -1.83 3.71 -3.85
C GLY A 40 -1.55 2.33 -3.25
N PRO A 41 -2.15 1.26 -3.81
CA PRO A 41 -1.79 -0.10 -3.41
C PRO A 41 -0.32 -0.36 -3.74
N LYS A 42 0.42 -1.03 -2.83
CA LYS A 42 1.83 -1.37 -3.07
C LYS A 42 1.95 -2.10 -4.41
N TYR A 43 2.91 -1.70 -5.24
CA TYR A 43 3.12 -2.18 -6.62
C TYR A 43 2.99 -3.72 -6.75
N HIS A 44 3.50 -4.45 -5.76
CA HIS A 44 3.45 -5.91 -5.70
C HIS A 44 2.05 -6.50 -5.71
N TYR A 45 1.08 -5.87 -5.04
CA TYR A 45 -0.31 -6.33 -5.03
C TYR A 45 -1.01 -6.12 -6.37
N VAL A 46 -0.66 -5.06 -7.10
CA VAL A 46 -1.22 -4.78 -8.43
C VAL A 46 -0.70 -5.79 -9.46
N VAL A 47 0.58 -6.13 -9.39
CA VAL A 47 1.18 -7.13 -10.28
C VAL A 47 0.64 -8.54 -9.96
N LEU A 48 0.50 -8.89 -8.68
CA LEU A 48 -0.10 -10.16 -8.26
C LEU A 48 -1.57 -10.30 -8.70
N SER A 49 -2.35 -9.23 -8.65
CA SER A 49 -3.74 -9.26 -9.11
C SER A 49 -3.86 -9.40 -10.63
N GLN A 50 -2.91 -8.85 -11.39
CA GLN A 50 -2.85 -8.98 -12.85
C GLN A 50 -2.37 -10.35 -13.31
N LEU A 51 -1.30 -10.90 -12.71
CA LEU A 51 -0.72 -12.19 -13.08
C LEU A 51 -1.54 -13.38 -12.56
N GLY A 52 -2.30 -13.16 -11.47
CA GLY A 52 -3.02 -14.21 -10.78
C GLY A 52 -2.15 -14.93 -9.74
N ARG A 53 -2.74 -15.15 -8.56
CA ARG A 53 -2.06 -15.75 -7.41
C ARG A 53 -1.57 -17.17 -7.69
N THR A 54 -2.40 -18.01 -8.31
CA THR A 54 -2.08 -19.42 -8.58
C THR A 54 -0.90 -19.59 -9.54
N PHE A 55 -0.87 -18.80 -10.61
CA PHE A 55 0.24 -18.81 -11.56
C PHE A 55 1.54 -18.39 -10.88
N THR A 56 1.50 -17.30 -10.12
CA THR A 56 2.67 -16.78 -9.40
C THR A 56 3.20 -17.81 -8.39
N GLN A 57 2.31 -18.49 -7.65
CA GLN A 57 2.68 -19.55 -6.70
C GLN A 57 3.33 -20.76 -7.39
N LEU A 58 2.80 -21.19 -8.55
CA LEU A 58 3.38 -22.30 -9.31
C LEU A 58 4.80 -21.98 -9.79
N VAL A 59 5.03 -20.77 -10.28
CA VAL A 59 6.36 -20.31 -10.71
C VAL A 59 7.34 -20.31 -9.54
N PHE A 60 6.93 -19.79 -8.38
CA PHE A 60 7.79 -19.81 -7.19
C PHE A 60 8.01 -21.21 -6.63
N GLN A 61 7.03 -22.10 -6.73
CA GLN A 61 7.21 -23.51 -6.37
C GLN A 61 8.27 -24.18 -7.28
N GLY A 62 8.20 -23.96 -8.59
CA GLY A 62 9.23 -24.44 -9.52
C GLY A 62 10.62 -23.85 -9.26
N TYR A 63 10.69 -22.63 -8.74
CA TYR A 63 11.95 -22.02 -8.28
C TYR A 63 12.50 -22.73 -7.03
N HIS A 64 11.66 -23.02 -6.04
CA HIS A 64 12.07 -23.78 -4.84
C HIS A 64 12.50 -25.21 -5.17
N ASP A 65 11.82 -25.84 -6.12
CA ASP A 65 12.11 -27.19 -6.60
C ASP A 65 13.32 -27.24 -7.57
N ARG A 66 14.01 -26.10 -7.77
CA ARG A 66 15.21 -25.91 -8.62
C ARG A 66 14.98 -26.18 -10.11
N TYR A 67 13.74 -26.12 -10.59
CA TYR A 67 13.43 -26.16 -12.03
C TYR A 67 13.69 -24.81 -12.71
N PHE A 68 13.58 -23.71 -11.97
CA PHE A 68 13.83 -22.36 -12.47
C PHE A 68 14.95 -21.67 -11.70
N THR A 69 15.73 -20.85 -12.39
CA THR A 69 16.64 -19.90 -11.74
C THR A 69 15.92 -18.61 -11.41
N LEU A 70 16.52 -17.77 -10.55
CA LEU A 70 15.96 -16.47 -10.20
C LEU A 70 15.76 -15.56 -11.43
N ARG A 71 16.60 -15.72 -12.46
CA ARG A 71 16.50 -14.99 -13.73
C ARG A 71 15.31 -15.48 -14.56
N ASP A 72 15.04 -16.77 -14.54
CA ASP A 72 13.91 -17.36 -15.27
C ASP A 72 12.58 -16.92 -14.65
N VAL A 73 12.50 -16.89 -13.32
CA VAL A 73 11.33 -16.35 -12.58
C VAL A 73 11.09 -14.88 -12.94
N ALA A 74 12.15 -14.07 -12.96
CA ALA A 74 12.05 -12.66 -13.36
C ALA A 74 11.52 -12.50 -14.79
N GLY A 75 11.96 -13.35 -15.72
CA GLY A 75 11.46 -13.38 -17.09
C GLY A 75 10.00 -13.82 -17.19
N LEU A 76 9.62 -14.90 -16.51
CA LEU A 76 8.26 -15.46 -16.51
C LEU A 76 7.23 -14.50 -15.91
N LEU A 77 7.60 -13.78 -14.85
CA LEU A 77 6.73 -12.80 -14.21
C LEU A 77 6.91 -11.37 -14.78
N ASN A 78 7.72 -11.23 -15.84
CA ASN A 78 8.02 -9.98 -16.53
C ASN A 78 8.40 -8.82 -15.59
N MET A 79 9.33 -9.08 -14.66
CA MET A 79 9.76 -8.12 -13.63
C MET A 79 11.27 -8.09 -13.47
N LYS A 80 11.78 -7.07 -12.76
CA LYS A 80 13.20 -6.99 -12.42
C LYS A 80 13.56 -8.06 -11.38
N VAL A 81 14.75 -8.65 -11.50
CA VAL A 81 15.29 -9.65 -10.56
C VAL A 81 15.28 -9.16 -9.11
N THR A 82 15.56 -7.88 -8.88
CA THR A 82 15.54 -7.23 -7.56
C THR A 82 14.16 -7.27 -6.88
N THR A 83 13.10 -7.35 -7.67
CA THR A 83 11.71 -7.29 -7.23
C THR A 83 11.16 -8.69 -6.89
N VAL A 84 11.82 -9.75 -7.34
CA VAL A 84 11.37 -11.15 -7.21
C VAL A 84 11.22 -11.57 -5.75
N GLN A 85 12.18 -11.25 -4.88
CA GLN A 85 12.12 -11.61 -3.46
C GLN A 85 10.96 -10.96 -2.70
N VAL A 86 10.60 -9.72 -3.08
CA VAL A 86 9.46 -9.02 -2.46
C VAL A 86 8.14 -9.63 -2.96
N MET A 87 8.08 -10.02 -4.23
CA MET A 87 6.92 -10.72 -4.81
C MET A 87 6.72 -12.11 -4.23
N GLU A 88 7.80 -12.84 -3.97
CA GLU A 88 7.77 -14.17 -3.35
C GLU A 88 7.10 -14.10 -1.97
N LYS A 89 7.56 -13.18 -1.11
CA LYS A 89 6.94 -12.92 0.20
C LYS A 89 5.47 -12.56 0.07
N ALA A 90 5.12 -11.71 -0.90
CA ALA A 90 3.74 -11.31 -1.14
C ALA A 90 2.85 -12.47 -1.65
N ALA A 91 3.37 -13.34 -2.51
CA ALA A 91 2.64 -14.48 -3.10
C ALA A 91 2.30 -15.55 -2.05
N PHE A 92 3.21 -15.81 -1.12
CA PHE A 92 3.02 -16.75 -0.02
C PHE A 92 2.33 -16.13 1.21
N GLY A 93 2.02 -14.84 1.18
CA GLY A 93 1.39 -14.15 2.31
C GLY A 93 2.31 -13.95 3.51
N LEU A 94 3.64 -14.06 3.31
CA LEU A 94 4.68 -13.78 4.31
C LEU A 94 4.99 -12.27 4.39
N ALA A 95 3.97 -11.42 4.27
CA ALA A 95 4.12 -9.99 4.46
C ALA A 95 4.38 -9.71 5.95
N GLY A 96 5.65 -9.45 6.27
CA GLY A 96 6.01 -8.47 7.29
C GLY A 96 5.88 -7.07 6.71
#